data_AF-A0A7X9BXT4-F1
#
_entry.id   AF-A0A7X9BXT4-F1
#
_cell.length_a   1.000
_cell.length_b   1.000
_cell.length_c   1.000
_cell.angle_alpha   90.00
_cell.angle_beta   90.00
_cell.angle_gamma   90.00
#
_symmetry.space_group_name_H-M   'P 1'
#
loop_
_entity.id
_entity.type
_entity.pdbx_description
1 polymer ?
#
loop_
_entity_poly.entity_id
_entity_poly.type
_entity_poly.pdbx_seq_one_letter_code
_entity_poly.pdbx_strand_id
1 'polypeptide(L)'
;MSNPCGTTKANVLEKTIIEGIPIYFGTGVNPVNSPAQFFVAWGVKVLSNGLIPTFNHESLEEGFLWFVDEEEAEEKYQRLIEEFQGQMSNPS
;
A
#
# COMPACT_ATOMS: atom_id res chain seq x y z
N MET A 1 -28.07 2.49 0.80
CA MET A 1 -27.51 1.26 0.20
C MET A 1 -26.27 1.68 -0.56
N SER A 2 -25.12 1.67 0.10
CA SER A 2 -23.86 2.18 -0.45
C SER A 2 -23.09 1.00 -1.00
N ASN A 3 -23.10 0.77 -2.31
CA ASN A 3 -22.05 -0.05 -2.93
C ASN A 3 -20.74 0.68 -2.66
N PRO A 4 -19.79 0.15 -1.87
CA PRO A 4 -18.49 0.79 -1.80
C PRO A 4 -17.82 0.48 -3.14
N CYS A 5 -17.73 1.51 -3.98
CA CYS A 5 -16.91 1.48 -5.17
C CYS A 5 -15.49 0.98 -4.82
N GLY A 6 -14.95 0.10 -5.66
CA GLY A 6 -13.52 0.08 -5.92
C GLY A 6 -12.66 -0.76 -4.99
N THR A 7 -12.76 -2.09 -5.07
CA THR A 7 -11.66 -2.99 -4.69
C THR A 7 -11.25 -3.83 -5.89
N THR A 8 -9.96 -4.15 -5.99
CA THR A 8 -9.42 -5.02 -7.04
C THR A 8 -8.53 -6.11 -6.44
N LYS A 9 -8.21 -7.12 -7.23
CA LYS A 9 -7.31 -8.19 -6.79
C LYS A 9 -5.89 -7.66 -6.71
N ALA A 10 -5.25 -7.82 -5.55
CA ALA A 10 -3.86 -7.50 -5.36
C ALA A 10 -2.97 -8.67 -5.82
N ASN A 11 -1.94 -8.35 -6.60
CA ASN A 11 -0.82 -9.24 -6.89
C ASN A 11 0.40 -8.72 -6.13
N VAL A 12 0.65 -9.27 -4.95
CA VAL A 12 1.76 -8.86 -4.08
C VAL A 12 3.07 -9.37 -4.68
N LEU A 13 3.99 -8.45 -4.97
CA LEU A 13 5.33 -8.73 -5.47
C LEU A 13 6.33 -8.81 -4.31
N GLU A 14 6.22 -7.87 -3.37
CA GLU A 14 7.05 -7.83 -2.18
C GLU A 14 6.22 -7.54 -0.92
N LYS A 15 6.70 -8.06 0.20
CA LYS A 15 6.12 -7.83 1.52
C LYS A 15 7.21 -7.80 2.57
N THR A 16 7.17 -6.79 3.42
CA THR A 16 7.91 -6.76 4.67
C THR A 16 6.99 -6.52 5.86
N ILE A 17 7.47 -6.81 7.07
CA ILE A 17 6.75 -6.56 8.32
C ILE A 17 7.70 -5.85 9.28
N ILE A 18 7.33 -4.65 9.72
CA ILE A 18 8.08 -3.85 10.68
C ILE A 18 7.19 -3.64 11.90
N GLU A 19 7.63 -4.08 13.08
CA GLU A 19 6.86 -4.01 14.33
C GLU A 19 5.41 -4.53 14.24
N GLY A 20 5.17 -5.53 13.39
CA GLY A 20 3.83 -6.10 13.18
C GLY A 20 2.96 -5.33 12.19
N ILE A 21 3.45 -4.22 11.63
CA ILE A 21 2.83 -3.49 10.53
C ILE A 21 3.33 -4.09 9.21
N PRO A 22 2.46 -4.77 8.44
CA PRO A 22 2.85 -5.24 7.12
C PRO A 22 2.89 -4.07 6.14
N ILE A 23 3.90 -4.08 5.26
CA ILE A 23 4.05 -3.19 4.12
C ILE A 23 4.14 -4.07 2.88
N TYR A 24 3.38 -3.72 1.85
CA TYR A 24 3.22 -4.47 0.61
C TYR A 24 3.59 -3.59 -0.56
N PHE A 25 4.32 -4.17 -1.50
CA PHE A 25 4.50 -3.67 -2.85
C PHE A 25 3.89 -4.68 -3.82
N GLY A 26 3.13 -4.20 -4.81
CA GLY A 26 2.50 -5.10 -5.73
C GLY A 26 1.85 -4.42 -6.92
N THR A 27 1.15 -5.24 -7.70
CA THR A 27 0.40 -4.80 -8.87
C THR A 27 -1.08 -5.11 -8.77
N GLY A 28 -1.90 -4.35 -9.47
CA GLY A 28 -3.33 -4.58 -9.57
C GLY A 28 -3.93 -3.76 -10.70
N VAL A 29 -5.19 -4.01 -11.02
CA VAL A 29 -5.91 -3.21 -12.03
C VAL A 29 -6.76 -2.21 -11.28
N ASN A 30 -6.37 -0.93 -11.26
CA ASN A 30 -7.21 0.15 -10.78
C ASN A 30 -8.17 0.59 -11.90
N PRO A 31 -9.46 0.21 -11.86
CA PRO A 31 -10.40 0.48 -12.95
C PRO A 31 -10.84 1.95 -12.99
N VAL A 32 -10.62 2.72 -11.92
CA VAL A 32 -11.05 4.11 -11.80
C VAL A 32 -10.00 5.07 -12.37
N ASN A 33 -8.71 4.75 -12.17
CA ASN A 33 -7.58 5.61 -12.54
C ASN A 33 -6.64 4.95 -13.57
N SER A 34 -7.17 4.30 -14.60
CA SER A 34 -6.35 3.72 -15.69
C SER A 34 -5.35 4.76 -16.20
N PRO A 35 -4.01 4.54 -16.08
CA PRO A 35 -3.31 3.25 -16.13
C PRO A 35 -2.57 2.81 -14.84
N ALA A 36 -2.97 3.26 -13.64
CA ALA A 36 -2.26 2.89 -12.41
C ALA A 36 -2.27 1.37 -12.18
N GLN A 37 -1.09 0.77 -12.14
CA GLN A 37 -0.87 -0.69 -12.09
C GLN A 37 -0.10 -1.13 -10.87
N PHE A 38 0.67 -0.22 -10.25
CA PHE A 38 1.47 -0.50 -9.07
C PHE A 38 0.78 0.06 -7.84
N PHE A 39 0.98 -0.61 -6.71
CA PHE A 39 0.51 -0.11 -5.43
C PHE A 39 1.55 -0.33 -4.35
N VAL A 40 1.49 0.57 -3.37
CA VAL A 40 2.11 0.39 -2.07
C VAL A 40 1.01 0.43 -1.02
N ALA A 41 0.99 -0.53 -0.11
CA ALA A 41 -0.03 -0.62 0.93
C ALA A 41 0.58 -0.99 2.28
N TRP A 42 0.11 -0.41 3.37
CA TRP A 42 0.55 -0.72 4.72
C TRP A 42 -0.62 -0.78 5.70
N GLY A 43 -0.42 -1.50 6.80
CA GLY A 43 -1.41 -1.68 7.85
C GLY A 43 -2.03 -3.08 7.87
N VAL A 44 -2.46 -3.52 9.05
CA VAL A 44 -2.81 -4.92 9.34
C VAL A 44 -3.98 -5.45 8.49
N LYS A 45 -4.90 -4.57 8.07
CA LYS A 45 -6.14 -4.96 7.36
C LYS A 45 -6.20 -4.50 5.92
N VAL A 46 -5.11 -3.92 5.40
CA VAL A 46 -5.09 -3.21 4.13
C VAL A 46 -5.35 -4.11 2.92
N LEU A 47 -4.95 -5.39 3.00
CA LEU A 47 -5.24 -6.42 2.00
C LEU A 47 -6.25 -7.44 2.52
N SER A 48 -7.48 -6.99 2.75
CA SER A 48 -8.57 -7.87 3.21
C SER A 48 -8.92 -8.91 2.14
N ASN A 49 -8.69 -10.20 2.43
CA ASN A 49 -8.92 -11.33 1.51
C ASN A 49 -8.17 -11.21 0.16
N GLY A 50 -7.01 -10.56 0.14
CA GLY A 50 -6.23 -10.32 -1.10
C GLY A 50 -6.85 -9.28 -2.03
N LEU A 51 -7.81 -8.50 -1.53
CA LEU A 51 -8.38 -7.35 -2.22
C LEU A 51 -7.78 -6.06 -1.67
N ILE A 52 -7.55 -5.11 -2.56
CA ILE A 52 -7.05 -3.77 -2.23
C ILE A 52 -8.04 -2.71 -2.74
N PRO A 53 -8.29 -1.62 -2.00
CA PRO A 53 -9.12 -0.54 -2.48
C PRO A 53 -8.48 0.19 -3.68
N THR A 54 -9.29 0.68 -4.62
CA THR A 54 -8.85 1.29 -5.90
C THR A 54 -8.83 2.82 -5.86
N PHE A 55 -8.82 3.41 -4.68
CA PHE A 55 -8.59 4.83 -4.45
C PHE A 55 -7.33 5.00 -3.61
N ASN A 56 -6.88 6.23 -3.37
CA ASN A 56 -5.72 6.48 -2.52
C ASN A 56 -6.17 6.83 -1.09
N HIS A 57 -5.47 6.28 -0.10
CA HIS A 57 -5.62 6.62 1.30
C HIS A 57 -4.26 6.61 1.98
N GLU A 58 -3.97 7.60 2.81
CA GLU A 58 -2.71 7.71 3.54
C GLU A 58 -3.00 8.18 4.96
N SER A 59 -2.60 7.36 5.93
CA SER A 59 -2.57 7.67 7.35
C SER A 59 -1.36 7.00 8.01
N LEU A 60 -1.08 7.34 9.27
CA LEU A 60 0.03 6.74 10.01
C LEU A 60 -0.17 5.23 10.26
N GLU A 61 -1.41 4.79 10.48
CA GLU A 61 -1.72 3.41 10.87
C GLU A 61 -1.94 2.48 9.67
N GLU A 62 -2.51 3.02 8.59
CA GLU A 62 -2.76 2.28 7.35
C GLU A 62 -2.83 3.21 6.13
N GLY A 63 -2.58 2.64 4.96
CA GLY A 63 -2.76 3.35 3.71
C GLY A 63 -2.49 2.48 2.50
N PHE A 64 -2.93 2.95 1.36
CA PHE A 64 -2.79 2.31 0.07
C PHE A 64 -2.73 3.40 -1.00
N LEU A 65 -1.67 3.37 -1.77
CA LEU A 65 -1.36 4.35 -2.79
C LEU A 65 -1.15 3.64 -4.11
N TRP A 66 -1.74 4.18 -5.16
CA TRP A 66 -1.63 3.69 -6.53
C TRP A 66 -0.71 4.57 -7.36
N PHE A 67 0.08 3.91 -8.20
CA PHE A 67 1.09 4.53 -9.04
C PHE A 67 0.97 4.00 -10.47
N VAL A 68 1.27 4.88 -11.42
CA VAL A 68 1.43 4.52 -12.84
C VAL A 68 2.85 4.06 -13.10
N ASP A 69 3.81 4.72 -12.46
CA ASP A 69 5.24 4.47 -12.59
C ASP A 69 5.73 3.47 -11.53
N GLU A 70 6.58 2.53 -11.95
CA GLU A 70 7.12 1.50 -11.06
C GLU A 70 8.17 2.07 -10.12
N GLU A 71 9.03 2.97 -10.60
CA GLU A 71 10.10 3.58 -9.82
C GLU A 71 9.51 4.46 -8.71
N GLU A 72 8.47 5.26 -9.00
CA GLU A 72 7.76 6.05 -7.98
C GLU A 72 7.15 5.16 -6.88
N ALA A 73 6.61 4.01 -7.27
CA ALA A 73 6.03 3.05 -6.33
C ALA A 73 7.11 2.38 -5.47
N GLU A 74 8.23 1.98 -6.07
CA GLU A 74 9.36 1.37 -5.36
C GLU A 74 10.00 2.37 -4.38
N GLU A 75 10.23 3.62 -4.81
CA GLU A 75 10.74 4.69 -3.95
C GLU A 75 9.83 4.91 -2.73
N LYS A 76 8.50 4.93 -2.92
CA LYS A 76 7.57 5.06 -1.80
C LYS A 76 7.63 3.84 -0.88
N TYR A 77 7.74 2.63 -1.42
CA TYR A 77 7.85 1.41 -0.63
C TYR A 77 9.12 1.42 0.24
N GLN A 78 10.28 1.75 -0.33
CA GLN A 78 11.54 1.87 0.41
C GLN A 78 11.47 2.98 1.47
N ARG A 79 10.91 4.12 1.12
CA ARG A 79 10.74 5.23 2.07
C ARG A 79 9.85 4.85 3.26
N LEU A 80 8.75 4.12 3.04
CA LEU A 80 7.93 3.64 4.15
C LEU A 80 8.73 2.68 5.04
N ILE A 81 9.52 1.78 4.46
CA ILE A 81 10.41 0.88 5.23
C ILE A 81 11.33 1.70 6.13
N GLU A 82 12.00 2.71 5.59
CA GLU A 82 12.89 3.59 6.34
C GLU A 82 12.13 4.41 7.40
N GLU A 83 10.94 4.91 7.10
CA GLU A 83 10.12 5.67 8.05
C GLU A 83 9.67 4.80 9.23
N PHE A 84 9.15 3.59 8.97
CA PHE A 84 8.75 2.65 10.01
C PHE A 84 9.94 2.09 10.78
N GLN A 85 11.12 1.95 10.17
CA GLN A 85 12.36 1.60 10.87
C GLN A 85 12.93 2.77 11.69
N GLY A 86 12.87 3.98 11.16
CA GLY A 86 13.43 5.20 11.72
C GLY A 86 12.64 5.72 12.92
N GLN A 87 11.33 5.50 12.98
CA GLN A 87 10.51 5.74 14.17
C GLN A 87 11.01 4.98 15.42
N MET A 88 11.80 3.92 15.25
CA MET A 88 12.45 3.19 16.35
C MET A 88 13.79 3.80 16.81
N SER A 89 14.39 4.70 16.02
CA SER A 89 15.72 5.26 16.31
C SER A 89 15.68 6.50 17.21
N ASN A 90 14.48 7.01 17.50
CA ASN A 90 14.24 8.08 18.47
C ASN A 90 13.33 7.57 19.61
N PRO A 91 13.82 6.68 20.49
CA PRO A 91 13.22 6.58 21.81
C PRO A 91 13.51 7.92 22.52
N SER A 92 12.47 8.46 23.14
CA SER A 92 12.50 9.71 23.91
C SER A 92 13.62 9.76 24.95
#